data_AF-A0A831NXJ5-F1
#
_entry.id   AF-A0A831NXJ5-F1
#
_cell.length_a   1.000
_cell.length_b   1.000
_cell.length_c   1.000
_cell.angle_alpha   90.00
_cell.angle_beta   90.00
_cell.angle_gamma   90.00
#
_symmetry.space_group_name_H-M   'P 1'
#
loop_
_entity.id
_entity.type
_entity.pdbx_description
1 polymer ?
#
loop_
_entity_poly.entity_id
_entity_poly.type
_entity_poly.pdbx_seq_one_letter_code
_entity_poly.pdbx_strand_id
1 'polypeptide(L)'
;MVVIKVALSAVFNIHYKGFIYREVDEVLEKLNRFLRKVYDYGFKASIFISGATAEIASRDKELIKIIKDGLRRGDLEVCNCSYSYPILAKLPLNEVKDQIKRSQEILAEVFGDVSPGFYPPESFFDPLLPLVLSELEFSWILLNPTACIHEFGETVPHLPVEILGVHNTRITGVFTCTKWDDLNHLFLLEELPPPPRITVIHLSEEDLFSVGEVDKKLALLSVLLKHVEADITLISDYIRETPASEEVTIGSPNPLWRLEILWSEARESIRTLESLAKTKQSLDAYTLLEKAIRHLYFSESSSAYFSKNRSPLLELESCEKALEATELARRALKILS
;
A
#
# COMPACT_ATOMS: atom_id res chain seq x y z
N MET A 1 -11.68 -30.69 -4.42
CA MET A 1 -10.49 -29.92 -4.01
C MET A 1 -10.74 -28.46 -4.33
N VAL A 2 -10.14 -27.56 -3.57
CA VAL A 2 -10.23 -26.13 -3.84
C VAL A 2 -9.01 -25.75 -4.66
N VAL A 3 -9.22 -25.20 -5.86
CA VAL A 3 -8.12 -24.77 -6.73
C VAL A 3 -7.42 -23.57 -6.08
N ILE A 4 -6.14 -23.70 -5.76
CA ILE A 4 -5.36 -22.59 -5.19
C ILE A 4 -5.15 -21.53 -6.27
N LYS A 5 -5.16 -20.26 -5.88
CA LYS A 5 -4.87 -19.14 -6.77
C LYS A 5 -3.43 -18.68 -6.56
N VAL A 6 -2.69 -18.52 -7.65
CA VAL A 6 -1.32 -18.02 -7.61
C VAL A 6 -1.22 -16.77 -8.46
N ALA A 7 -0.74 -15.69 -7.86
CA ALA A 7 -0.49 -14.42 -8.54
C ALA A 7 0.98 -14.07 -8.44
N LEU A 8 1.55 -13.48 -9.49
CA LEU A 8 2.88 -12.88 -9.45
C LEU A 8 2.74 -11.37 -9.22
N SER A 9 3.64 -10.81 -8.42
CA SER A 9 3.76 -9.37 -8.27
C SER A 9 5.22 -8.91 -8.32
N ALA A 10 5.42 -7.70 -8.81
CA ALA A 10 6.72 -7.03 -8.81
C ALA A 10 6.51 -5.52 -8.73
N VAL A 11 7.43 -4.82 -8.07
CA VAL A 11 7.42 -3.36 -7.98
C VAL A 11 8.58 -2.83 -8.82
N PHE A 12 8.36 -1.72 -9.52
CA PHE A 12 9.35 -1.05 -10.35
C PHE A 12 9.39 0.44 -10.01
N ASN A 13 10.54 0.88 -9.51
CA ASN A 13 10.79 2.25 -9.11
C ASN A 13 12.22 2.68 -9.51
N ILE A 14 12.34 3.77 -10.27
CA ILE A 14 13.65 4.31 -10.69
C ILE A 14 14.51 4.92 -9.56
N HIS A 15 13.98 5.04 -8.35
CA HIS A 15 14.72 5.52 -7.19
C HIS A 15 15.36 4.39 -6.35
N TYR A 16 15.47 3.17 -6.88
CA TYR A 16 16.16 2.07 -6.21
C TYR A 16 17.61 2.44 -5.80
N LYS A 17 18.06 1.87 -4.68
CA LYS A 17 19.43 2.02 -4.13
C LYS A 17 19.92 3.44 -3.83
N GLY A 18 19.01 4.40 -3.65
CA GLY A 18 19.37 5.80 -3.29
C GLY A 18 20.06 6.57 -4.42
N PHE A 19 20.13 6.00 -5.63
CA PHE A 19 20.65 6.67 -6.82
C PHE A 19 19.51 7.27 -7.61
N ILE A 20 19.15 8.51 -7.30
CA ILE A 20 18.13 9.24 -8.06
C ILE A 20 18.62 9.40 -9.51
N TYR A 21 17.98 8.68 -10.45
CA TYR A 21 18.16 8.73 -11.91
C TYR A 21 19.49 8.24 -12.52
N ARG A 22 20.36 7.52 -11.80
CA ARG A 22 21.65 7.06 -12.40
C ARG A 22 21.56 5.74 -13.17
N GLU A 23 20.64 4.87 -12.78
CA GLU A 23 20.51 3.50 -13.32
C GLU A 23 19.13 3.29 -13.98
N VAL A 24 18.59 4.37 -14.59
CA VAL A 24 17.26 4.36 -15.20
C VAL A 24 17.14 3.30 -16.29
N ASP A 25 18.14 3.21 -17.18
CA ASP A 25 18.14 2.23 -18.27
C ASP A 25 18.18 0.80 -17.72
N GLU A 26 18.86 0.56 -16.60
CA GLU A 26 18.90 -0.74 -15.95
C GLU A 26 17.51 -1.14 -15.44
N VAL A 27 16.78 -0.22 -14.78
CA VAL A 27 15.41 -0.48 -14.30
C VAL A 27 14.48 -0.86 -15.44
N LEU A 28 14.54 -0.12 -16.57
CA LEU A 28 13.74 -0.43 -17.75
C LEU A 28 14.13 -1.77 -18.38
N GLU A 29 15.43 -2.10 -18.41
CA GLU A 29 15.91 -3.41 -18.86
C GLU A 29 15.38 -4.54 -17.96
N LYS A 30 15.42 -4.36 -16.62
CA LYS A 30 14.87 -5.35 -15.68
C LYS A 30 13.37 -5.55 -15.88
N LEU A 31 12.61 -4.48 -16.07
CA LEU A 31 11.17 -4.56 -16.35
C LEU A 31 10.91 -5.33 -17.65
N ASN A 32 11.62 -5.01 -18.74
CA ASN A 32 11.47 -5.71 -20.01
C ASN A 32 11.82 -7.20 -19.87
N ARG A 33 12.94 -7.52 -19.21
CA ARG A 33 13.37 -8.89 -18.95
C ARG A 33 12.36 -9.65 -18.09
N PHE A 34 11.85 -9.04 -17.03
CA PHE A 34 10.83 -9.62 -16.18
C PHE A 34 9.58 -9.97 -17.00
N LEU A 35 9.04 -9.03 -17.76
CA LEU A 35 7.84 -9.25 -18.59
C LEU A 35 8.04 -10.39 -19.60
N ARG A 36 9.18 -10.42 -20.29
CA ARG A 36 9.50 -11.52 -21.22
C ARG A 36 9.49 -12.86 -20.51
N LYS A 37 10.10 -12.94 -19.32
CA LYS A 37 10.15 -14.19 -18.55
C LYS A 37 8.77 -14.60 -18.04
N VAL A 38 7.97 -13.68 -17.53
CA VAL A 38 6.57 -13.95 -17.16
C VAL A 38 5.82 -14.60 -18.32
N TYR A 39 5.93 -14.04 -19.54
CA TYR A 39 5.28 -14.60 -20.72
C TYR A 39 5.89 -15.93 -21.19
N ASP A 40 7.22 -16.09 -21.15
CA ASP A 40 7.89 -17.35 -21.54
C ASP A 40 7.40 -18.54 -20.69
N TYR A 41 7.13 -18.29 -19.41
CA TYR A 41 6.59 -19.30 -18.49
C TYR A 41 5.05 -19.38 -18.48
N GLY A 42 4.35 -18.52 -19.23
CA GLY A 42 2.89 -18.50 -19.31
C GLY A 42 2.20 -17.99 -18.03
N PHE A 43 2.89 -17.17 -17.23
CA PHE A 43 2.31 -16.56 -16.04
C PHE A 43 1.54 -15.27 -16.35
N LYS A 44 0.70 -14.89 -15.40
CA LYS A 44 0.13 -13.53 -15.31
C LYS A 44 0.86 -12.75 -14.22
N ALA A 45 0.88 -11.42 -14.33
CA ALA A 45 1.54 -10.58 -13.33
C ALA A 45 0.80 -9.27 -13.01
N SER A 46 0.86 -8.90 -11.74
CA SER A 46 0.47 -7.60 -11.22
C SER A 46 1.71 -6.76 -10.97
N ILE A 47 1.97 -5.77 -11.82
CA ILE A 47 3.15 -4.90 -11.68
C ILE A 47 2.76 -3.56 -11.09
N PHE A 48 3.52 -3.11 -10.10
CA PHE A 48 3.35 -1.80 -9.48
C PHE A 48 4.44 -0.88 -9.98
N ILE A 49 4.08 0.23 -10.60
CA ILE A 49 5.03 1.15 -11.23
C ILE A 49 4.87 2.53 -10.57
N SER A 50 5.99 3.12 -10.12
CA SER A 50 5.96 4.51 -9.64
C SER A 50 5.74 5.49 -10.80
N GLY A 51 5.07 6.61 -10.55
CA GLY A 51 4.78 7.60 -11.58
C GLY A 51 6.03 8.09 -12.29
N ALA A 52 7.12 8.35 -11.55
CA ALA A 52 8.39 8.74 -12.16
C ALA A 52 8.98 7.66 -13.08
N THR A 53 8.81 6.38 -12.74
CA THR A 53 9.23 5.25 -13.60
C THR A 53 8.39 5.20 -14.87
N ALA A 54 7.08 5.42 -14.76
CA ALA A 54 6.18 5.44 -15.91
C ALA A 54 6.49 6.60 -16.88
N GLU A 55 6.80 7.81 -16.36
CA GLU A 55 7.21 8.95 -17.19
C GLU A 55 8.44 8.62 -18.04
N ILE A 56 9.42 7.90 -17.48
CA ILE A 56 10.61 7.51 -18.23
C ILE A 56 10.30 6.36 -19.19
N ALA A 57 9.59 5.33 -18.72
CA ALA A 57 9.20 4.18 -19.55
C ALA A 57 8.43 4.60 -20.80
N SER A 58 7.68 5.71 -20.74
CA SER A 58 6.94 6.29 -21.88
C SER A 58 7.80 6.57 -23.12
N ARG A 59 9.13 6.71 -22.94
CA ARG A 59 10.10 6.96 -24.01
C ARG A 59 10.46 5.69 -24.79
N ASP A 60 10.32 4.51 -24.18
CA ASP A 60 10.57 3.22 -24.81
C ASP A 60 9.27 2.66 -25.42
N LYS A 61 9.08 2.94 -26.71
CA LYS A 61 7.87 2.53 -27.44
C LYS A 61 7.67 1.01 -27.49
N GLU A 62 8.75 0.23 -27.50
CA GLU A 62 8.65 -1.23 -27.55
C GLU A 62 8.22 -1.78 -26.19
N LEU A 63 8.78 -1.25 -25.10
CA LEU A 63 8.35 -1.61 -23.75
C LEU A 63 6.88 -1.25 -23.49
N ILE A 64 6.47 -0.02 -23.85
CA ILE A 64 5.07 0.41 -23.72
C ILE A 64 4.14 -0.48 -24.54
N LYS A 65 4.55 -0.89 -25.74
CA LYS A 65 3.78 -1.82 -26.56
C LYS A 65 3.63 -3.18 -25.87
N ILE A 66 4.71 -3.76 -25.33
CA ILE A 66 4.66 -5.03 -24.59
C ILE A 66 3.68 -4.96 -23.41
N ILE A 67 3.72 -3.87 -22.64
CA ILE A 67 2.82 -3.67 -21.49
C ILE A 67 1.37 -3.53 -21.95
N LYS A 68 1.09 -2.64 -22.92
CA LYS A 68 -0.27 -2.43 -23.45
C LYS A 68 -0.83 -3.69 -24.09
N ASP A 69 -0.01 -4.49 -24.75
CA ASP A 69 -0.43 -5.75 -25.34
C ASP A 69 -0.81 -6.76 -24.26
N GLY A 70 -0.07 -6.82 -23.15
CA GLY A 70 -0.42 -7.65 -21.99
C GLY A 70 -1.71 -7.23 -21.29
N LEU A 71 -1.87 -5.92 -21.05
CA LEU A 71 -3.12 -5.35 -20.53
C LEU A 71 -4.33 -5.77 -21.39
N ARG A 72 -4.22 -5.66 -22.73
CA ARG A 72 -5.31 -6.07 -23.64
C ARG A 72 -5.58 -7.58 -23.65
N ARG A 73 -4.59 -8.42 -23.36
CA ARG A 73 -4.76 -9.87 -23.23
C ARG A 73 -5.31 -10.29 -21.87
N GLY A 74 -5.26 -9.42 -20.85
CA GLY A 74 -5.65 -9.76 -19.48
C GLY A 74 -4.66 -10.70 -18.78
N ASP A 75 -3.40 -10.69 -19.21
CA ASP A 75 -2.30 -11.42 -18.55
C ASP A 75 -1.36 -10.51 -17.75
N LEU A 76 -1.58 -9.20 -17.82
CA LEU A 76 -0.87 -8.19 -17.05
C LEU A 76 -1.90 -7.23 -16.43
N GLU A 77 -1.66 -6.80 -15.20
CA GLU A 77 -2.27 -5.59 -14.64
C GLU A 77 -1.16 -4.61 -14.21
N VAL A 78 -1.37 -3.32 -14.50
CA VAL A 78 -0.53 -2.24 -14.02
C VAL A 78 -1.26 -1.57 -12.86
N CYS A 79 -0.58 -1.48 -11.73
CA CYS A 79 -1.06 -0.91 -10.48
C CYS A 79 -0.16 0.26 -10.06
N ASN A 80 -0.62 1.04 -9.08
CA ASN A 80 0.04 2.25 -8.65
C ASN A 80 0.89 2.05 -7.39
N CYS A 81 1.92 2.88 -7.26
CA CYS A 81 2.56 3.21 -6.00
C CYS A 81 2.30 4.71 -5.73
N SER A 82 3.36 5.48 -5.55
CA SER A 82 3.33 6.94 -5.56
C SER A 82 4.28 7.47 -6.63
N TYR A 83 4.24 8.78 -6.88
CA TYR A 83 5.00 9.38 -7.97
C TYR A 83 6.51 9.18 -7.77
N SER A 84 7.05 9.63 -6.64
CA SER A 84 8.50 9.58 -6.35
C SER A 84 8.90 8.47 -5.38
N TYR A 85 8.00 7.55 -5.03
CA TYR A 85 8.25 6.47 -4.08
C TYR A 85 8.76 6.92 -2.69
N PRO A 86 8.19 7.97 -2.04
CA PRO A 86 8.66 8.41 -0.73
C PRO A 86 8.04 7.58 0.39
N ILE A 87 8.60 7.66 1.60
CA ILE A 87 7.95 7.14 2.80
C ILE A 87 6.73 8.03 3.11
N LEU A 88 5.53 7.59 2.70
CA LEU A 88 4.31 8.40 2.76
C LEU A 88 3.93 8.84 4.17
N ALA A 89 4.24 8.02 5.18
CA ALA A 89 4.01 8.34 6.59
C ALA A 89 4.73 9.62 7.05
N LYS A 90 5.83 10.00 6.39
CA LYS A 90 6.64 11.17 6.73
C LYS A 90 6.23 12.45 6.00
N LEU A 91 5.17 12.39 5.18
CA LEU A 91 4.67 13.53 4.43
C LEU A 91 3.35 14.03 5.02
N PRO A 92 3.07 15.35 4.95
CA PRO A 92 1.74 15.89 5.16
C PRO A 92 0.69 15.19 4.30
N LEU A 93 -0.54 15.05 4.81
CA LEU A 93 -1.57 14.22 4.17
C LEU A 93 -1.96 14.70 2.77
N ASN A 94 -1.93 16.01 2.52
CA ASN A 94 -2.16 16.59 1.20
C ASN A 94 -1.05 16.20 0.22
N GLU A 95 0.21 16.20 0.64
CA GLU A 95 1.33 15.78 -0.20
C GLU A 95 1.27 14.28 -0.53
N VAL A 96 0.82 13.45 0.42
CA VAL A 96 0.52 12.03 0.16
C VAL A 96 -0.51 11.88 -0.94
N LYS A 97 -1.63 12.62 -0.85
CA LYS A 97 -2.69 12.63 -1.89
C LYS A 97 -2.15 13.07 -3.24
N ASP A 98 -1.38 14.15 -3.27
CA ASP A 98 -0.78 14.68 -4.51
C ASP A 98 0.19 13.68 -5.16
N GLN A 99 1.02 13.00 -4.36
CA GLN A 99 1.96 11.98 -4.83
C GLN A 99 1.27 10.77 -5.47
N ILE A 100 0.18 10.28 -4.86
CA ILE A 100 -0.56 9.12 -5.37
C ILE A 100 -1.37 9.51 -6.61
N LYS A 101 -2.09 10.63 -6.53
CA LYS A 101 -2.90 11.15 -7.63
C LYS A 101 -2.05 11.45 -8.86
N ARG A 102 -0.93 12.15 -8.71
CA ARG A 102 -0.01 12.45 -9.82
C ARG A 102 0.48 11.18 -10.49
N SER A 103 0.82 10.17 -9.70
CA SER A 103 1.24 8.86 -10.21
C SER A 103 0.12 8.20 -11.03
N GLN A 104 -1.12 8.24 -10.53
CA GLN A 104 -2.28 7.65 -11.22
C GLN A 104 -2.52 8.31 -12.57
N GLU A 105 -2.47 9.65 -12.62
CA GLU A 105 -2.65 10.43 -13.86
C GLU A 105 -1.61 10.05 -14.91
N ILE A 106 -0.33 9.93 -14.53
CA ILE A 106 0.75 9.53 -15.43
C ILE A 106 0.57 8.09 -15.91
N LEU A 107 0.28 7.16 -14.99
CA LEU A 107 0.08 5.75 -15.35
C LEU A 107 -1.06 5.61 -16.35
N ALA A 108 -2.17 6.33 -16.13
CA ALA A 108 -3.31 6.34 -17.04
C ALA A 108 -2.96 6.95 -18.41
N GLU A 109 -2.19 8.04 -18.44
CA GLU A 109 -1.71 8.64 -19.69
C GLU A 109 -0.80 7.68 -20.48
N VAL A 110 0.12 7.01 -19.79
CA VAL A 110 1.13 6.15 -20.42
C VAL A 110 0.54 4.81 -20.85
N PHE A 111 -0.19 4.13 -19.96
CA PHE A 111 -0.63 2.75 -20.12
C PHE A 111 -2.11 2.60 -20.51
N GLY A 112 -2.93 3.61 -20.23
CA GLY A 112 -4.38 3.55 -20.44
C GLY A 112 -5.09 2.98 -19.23
N ASP A 113 -5.49 1.72 -19.29
CA ASP A 113 -6.20 1.05 -18.21
C ASP A 113 -5.23 0.71 -17.06
N VAL A 114 -5.51 1.24 -15.87
CA VAL A 114 -4.69 1.08 -14.66
C VAL A 114 -5.60 0.52 -13.58
N SER A 115 -5.18 -0.60 -13.00
CA SER A 115 -5.92 -1.25 -11.92
C SER A 115 -5.95 -0.35 -10.68
N PRO A 116 -7.08 -0.29 -9.94
CA PRO A 116 -7.22 0.47 -8.69
C PRO A 116 -6.50 -0.20 -7.50
N GLY A 117 -5.36 -0.83 -7.78
CA GLY A 117 -4.48 -1.48 -6.84
C GLY A 117 -3.32 -0.58 -6.43
N PHE A 118 -2.99 -0.62 -5.15
CA PHE A 118 -1.93 0.20 -4.58
C PHE A 118 -0.87 -0.65 -3.90
N TYR A 119 0.40 -0.29 -4.07
CA TYR A 119 1.50 -0.79 -3.25
C TYR A 119 2.20 0.38 -2.57
N PRO A 120 2.14 0.49 -1.22
CA PRO A 120 2.82 1.57 -0.51
C PRO A 120 4.33 1.45 -0.71
N PRO A 121 5.05 2.57 -0.90
CA PRO A 121 6.51 2.54 -0.94
C PRO A 121 7.12 1.82 0.27
N GLU A 122 8.07 0.93 0.01
CA GLU A 122 8.67 0.02 1.02
C GLU A 122 7.67 -0.91 1.72
N SER A 123 6.49 -1.11 1.13
CA SER A 123 5.34 -1.75 1.78
C SER A 123 4.94 -1.09 3.12
N PHE A 124 5.32 0.16 3.34
CA PHE A 124 5.07 0.81 4.62
C PHE A 124 3.61 1.20 4.75
N PHE A 125 2.88 0.51 5.64
CA PHE A 125 1.51 0.85 5.97
C PHE A 125 1.44 1.95 7.04
N ASP A 126 0.47 2.85 6.90
CA ASP A 126 0.03 3.75 7.97
C ASP A 126 -1.51 3.87 7.99
N PRO A 127 -2.16 4.06 9.15
CA PRO A 127 -3.64 4.00 9.27
C PRO A 127 -4.43 5.06 8.49
N LEU A 128 -3.77 6.06 7.88
CA LEU A 128 -4.43 7.05 7.03
C LEU A 128 -4.50 6.61 5.56
N LEU A 129 -3.76 5.58 5.16
CA LEU A 129 -3.78 5.10 3.78
C LEU A 129 -5.18 4.69 3.31
N PRO A 130 -6.02 3.95 4.07
CA PRO A 130 -7.37 3.61 3.61
C PRO A 130 -8.23 4.85 3.29
N LEU A 131 -8.11 5.92 4.09
CA LEU A 131 -8.79 7.20 3.83
C LEU A 131 -8.30 7.82 2.52
N VAL A 132 -6.99 7.95 2.34
CA VAL A 132 -6.41 8.56 1.13
C VAL A 132 -6.76 7.76 -0.12
N LEU A 133 -6.63 6.44 -0.05
CA LEU A 133 -6.85 5.54 -1.17
C LEU A 133 -8.33 5.51 -1.56
N SER A 134 -9.25 5.51 -0.59
CA SER A 134 -10.69 5.61 -0.85
C SER A 134 -11.07 6.91 -1.54
N GLU A 135 -10.53 8.06 -1.09
CA GLU A 135 -10.77 9.35 -1.74
C GLU A 135 -10.24 9.42 -3.19
N LEU A 136 -9.23 8.61 -3.51
CA LEU A 136 -8.62 8.52 -4.83
C LEU A 136 -9.13 7.32 -5.65
N GLU A 137 -10.24 6.71 -5.23
CA GLU A 137 -10.93 5.61 -5.93
C GLU A 137 -10.09 4.32 -6.11
N PHE A 138 -9.10 4.11 -5.24
CA PHE A 138 -8.45 2.81 -5.10
C PHE A 138 -9.35 1.84 -4.35
N SER A 139 -9.31 0.56 -4.73
CA SER A 139 -10.15 -0.48 -4.13
C SER A 139 -9.37 -1.52 -3.35
N TRP A 140 -8.07 -1.68 -3.62
CA TRP A 140 -7.26 -2.66 -2.93
C TRP A 140 -5.80 -2.25 -2.74
N ILE A 141 -5.16 -2.83 -1.74
CA ILE A 141 -3.76 -2.59 -1.37
C ILE A 141 -3.02 -3.93 -1.21
N LEU A 142 -1.80 -3.99 -1.74
CA LEU A 142 -0.88 -5.11 -1.53
C LEU A 142 0.14 -4.77 -0.46
N LEU A 143 0.28 -5.64 0.54
CA LEU A 143 1.19 -5.46 1.67
C LEU A 143 2.13 -6.64 1.83
N ASN A 144 3.36 -6.35 2.21
CA ASN A 144 4.30 -7.32 2.75
C ASN A 144 3.99 -7.54 4.24
N PRO A 145 3.65 -8.77 4.66
CA PRO A 145 3.34 -9.07 6.06
C PRO A 145 4.50 -8.77 7.01
N THR A 146 5.76 -8.80 6.55
CA THR A 146 6.91 -8.47 7.41
C THR A 146 7.13 -6.97 7.59
N ALA A 147 6.44 -6.14 6.79
CA ALA A 147 6.53 -4.68 6.85
C ALA A 147 5.32 -4.04 7.55
N CYS A 148 4.47 -4.86 8.19
CA CYS A 148 3.24 -4.43 8.86
C CYS A 148 3.10 -5.11 10.23
N ILE A 149 2.23 -4.58 11.08
CA ILE A 149 1.83 -5.21 12.34
C ILE A 149 0.37 -5.63 12.24
N HIS A 150 0.09 -6.93 12.19
CA HIS A 150 -1.29 -7.44 12.15
C HIS A 150 -1.83 -7.65 13.57
N GLU A 151 -3.12 -7.39 13.80
CA GLU A 151 -3.72 -7.58 15.13
C GLU A 151 -3.65 -9.03 15.67
N PHE A 152 -3.72 -10.03 14.79
CA PHE A 152 -3.60 -11.46 15.11
C PHE A 152 -2.16 -12.00 15.11
N GLY A 153 -1.13 -11.16 14.86
CA GLY A 153 0.28 -11.55 14.89
C GLY A 153 0.89 -11.89 13.53
N GLU A 154 1.87 -12.80 13.49
CA GLU A 154 2.72 -13.04 12.30
C GLU A 154 2.06 -13.87 11.18
N THR A 155 0.85 -14.38 11.37
CA THR A 155 0.19 -15.23 10.37
C THR A 155 -0.22 -14.40 9.15
N VAL A 156 0.24 -14.82 7.97
CA VAL A 156 -0.09 -14.19 6.68
C VAL A 156 -1.50 -14.64 6.25
N PRO A 157 -2.45 -13.71 6.05
CA PRO A 157 -3.74 -14.07 5.47
C PRO A 157 -3.59 -14.51 4.02
N HIS A 158 -4.10 -15.70 3.70
CA HIS A 158 -4.20 -16.22 2.31
C HIS A 158 -5.56 -15.92 1.66
N LEU A 159 -6.33 -15.04 2.29
CA LEU A 159 -7.60 -14.50 1.81
C LEU A 159 -7.53 -12.98 1.90
N PRO A 160 -8.28 -12.24 1.07
CA PRO A 160 -8.37 -10.81 1.21
C PRO A 160 -9.07 -10.45 2.52
N VAL A 161 -8.66 -9.34 3.12
CA VAL A 161 -9.22 -8.79 4.36
C VAL A 161 -9.67 -7.35 4.13
N GLU A 162 -10.63 -6.86 4.88
CA GLU A 162 -11.00 -5.45 4.90
C GLU A 162 -10.14 -4.74 5.95
N ILE A 163 -9.18 -3.93 5.51
CA ILE A 163 -8.31 -3.17 6.42
C ILE A 163 -9.04 -1.91 6.84
N LEU A 164 -9.22 -1.75 8.15
CA LEU A 164 -9.80 -0.55 8.76
C LEU A 164 -8.77 0.59 8.82
N GLY A 165 -9.20 1.79 8.43
CA GLY A 165 -8.45 3.03 8.58
C GLY A 165 -9.25 4.09 9.33
N VAL A 166 -8.63 5.25 9.51
CA VAL A 166 -9.23 6.38 10.23
C VAL A 166 -10.59 6.77 9.65
N HIS A 167 -11.49 7.27 10.50
CA HIS A 167 -12.85 7.67 10.10
C HIS A 167 -13.69 6.52 9.54
N ASN A 168 -13.46 5.28 10.00
CA ASN A 168 -14.12 4.07 9.53
C ASN A 168 -13.97 3.83 8.01
N THR A 169 -12.89 4.33 7.42
CA THR A 169 -12.55 4.03 6.03
C THR A 169 -12.03 2.61 5.91
N ARG A 170 -12.22 1.99 4.74
CA ARG A 170 -11.84 0.60 4.49
C ARG A 170 -11.14 0.48 3.15
N ILE A 171 -10.26 -0.50 3.05
CA ILE A 171 -9.66 -0.92 1.80
C ILE A 171 -9.40 -2.43 1.83
N THR A 172 -9.59 -3.09 0.70
CA THR A 172 -9.30 -4.52 0.61
C THR A 172 -7.79 -4.76 0.61
N GLY A 173 -7.30 -5.45 1.64
CA GLY A 173 -5.91 -5.87 1.80
C GLY A 173 -5.65 -7.25 1.23
N VAL A 174 -4.55 -7.38 0.48
CA VAL A 174 -3.96 -8.66 0.08
C VAL A 174 -2.49 -8.67 0.50
N PHE A 175 -1.97 -9.84 0.88
CA PHE A 175 -0.61 -9.96 1.38
C PHE A 175 0.30 -10.72 0.42
N THR A 176 1.54 -10.26 0.31
CA THR A 176 2.58 -11.00 -0.40
C THR A 176 3.07 -12.19 0.42
N CYS A 177 3.46 -13.25 -0.28
CA CYS A 177 4.23 -14.34 0.28
C CYS A 177 5.70 -14.05 0.01
N THR A 178 6.44 -13.63 1.05
CA THR A 178 7.84 -13.19 0.91
C THR A 178 8.87 -14.25 1.25
N LYS A 179 8.52 -15.26 2.04
CA LYS A 179 9.39 -16.40 2.33
C LYS A 179 9.16 -17.50 1.30
N TRP A 180 10.19 -17.77 0.51
CA TRP A 180 10.18 -18.82 -0.51
C TRP A 180 10.23 -20.24 0.08
N ASP A 181 10.80 -20.39 1.28
CA ASP A 181 10.78 -21.65 2.04
C ASP A 181 9.34 -22.04 2.44
N ASP A 182 8.41 -21.07 2.40
CA ASP A 182 6.99 -21.29 2.65
C ASP A 182 6.24 -21.75 1.39
N LEU A 183 6.89 -21.98 0.24
CA LEU A 183 6.21 -22.60 -0.93
C LEU A 183 5.69 -24.01 -0.63
N ASN A 184 6.26 -24.68 0.37
CA ASN A 184 5.70 -25.92 0.91
C ASN A 184 4.30 -25.71 1.52
N HIS A 185 3.94 -24.48 1.91
CA HIS A 185 2.61 -24.15 2.40
C HIS A 185 1.56 -24.23 1.29
N LEU A 186 1.93 -24.14 0.00
CA LEU A 186 0.98 -24.36 -1.10
C LEU A 186 0.28 -25.73 -0.96
N PHE A 187 1.02 -26.78 -0.59
CA PHE A 187 0.45 -28.11 -0.35
C PHE A 187 -0.50 -28.13 0.86
N LEU A 188 -0.26 -27.31 1.88
CA LEU A 188 -1.14 -27.20 3.05
C LEU A 188 -2.44 -26.44 2.73
N LEU A 189 -2.40 -25.49 1.79
CA LEU A 189 -3.56 -24.68 1.43
C LEU A 189 -4.60 -25.47 0.62
N GLU A 190 -4.19 -26.52 -0.09
CA GLU A 190 -5.06 -27.38 -0.91
C GLU A 190 -6.08 -28.14 -0.07
N GLU A 191 -5.71 -28.46 1.18
CA GLU A 191 -6.54 -29.24 2.11
C GLU A 191 -7.61 -28.39 2.82
N LEU A 192 -7.59 -27.07 2.67
CA LEU A 192 -8.52 -26.18 3.36
C LEU A 192 -9.89 -26.08 2.63
N PRO A 193 -11.03 -26.04 3.35
CA PRO A 193 -12.37 -25.94 2.75
C PRO A 193 -12.60 -24.57 2.10
N PRO A 194 -13.47 -24.36 1.09
CA PRO A 194 -13.66 -23.07 0.40
C PRO A 194 -13.75 -21.83 1.34
N PRO A 195 -13.37 -20.63 0.87
CA PRO A 195 -13.08 -20.24 -0.52
C PRO A 195 -11.63 -20.54 -1.00
N PRO A 196 -11.33 -20.41 -2.31
CA PRO A 196 -9.97 -20.49 -2.85
C PRO A 196 -9.01 -19.54 -2.15
N ARG A 197 -7.80 -20.01 -1.83
CA ARG A 197 -6.74 -19.20 -1.23
C ARG A 197 -5.84 -18.63 -2.30
N ILE A 198 -5.33 -17.43 -2.08
CA ILE A 198 -4.30 -16.84 -2.92
C ILE A 198 -2.91 -16.94 -2.27
N THR A 199 -1.93 -17.21 -3.12
CA THR A 199 -0.52 -16.96 -2.81
C THR A 199 0.01 -15.92 -3.80
N VAL A 200 0.31 -14.72 -3.31
CA VAL A 200 0.91 -13.66 -4.12
C VAL A 200 2.43 -13.76 -4.02
N ILE A 201 3.05 -14.36 -5.02
CA ILE A 201 4.51 -14.46 -5.13
C ILE A 201 5.07 -13.10 -5.53
N HIS A 202 5.79 -12.46 -4.61
CA HIS A 202 6.43 -11.18 -4.86
C HIS A 202 7.90 -11.39 -5.27
N LEU A 203 8.28 -10.82 -6.42
CA LEU A 203 9.69 -10.69 -6.79
C LEU A 203 10.22 -9.38 -6.24
N SER A 204 11.10 -9.50 -5.25
CA SER A 204 11.72 -8.35 -4.58
C SER A 204 12.67 -7.61 -5.52
N GLU A 205 13.12 -6.43 -5.11
CA GLU A 205 14.21 -5.73 -5.80
C GLU A 205 15.45 -6.64 -5.94
N GLU A 206 15.82 -7.37 -4.89
CA GLU A 206 16.95 -8.29 -4.94
C GLU A 206 16.77 -9.35 -6.04
N ASP A 207 15.57 -9.89 -6.20
CA ASP A 207 15.24 -10.89 -7.21
C ASP A 207 15.35 -10.32 -8.63
N LEU A 208 14.82 -9.12 -8.84
CA LEU A 208 14.78 -8.46 -10.14
C LEU A 208 16.18 -8.06 -10.61
N PHE A 209 17.06 -7.65 -9.70
CA PHE A 209 18.39 -7.17 -10.04
C PHE A 209 19.44 -8.27 -10.08
N SER A 210 19.24 -9.37 -9.36
CA SER A 210 20.16 -10.51 -9.34
C SER A 210 20.10 -11.32 -10.63
N VAL A 211 21.28 -11.69 -11.16
CA VAL A 211 21.38 -12.36 -12.45
C VAL A 211 20.77 -13.76 -12.39
N GLY A 212 19.66 -13.93 -13.11
CA GLY A 212 19.01 -15.24 -13.28
C GLY A 212 18.04 -15.63 -12.17
N GLU A 213 17.90 -14.83 -11.10
CA GLU A 213 17.00 -15.16 -9.98
C GLU A 213 15.53 -15.21 -10.38
N VAL A 214 15.06 -14.24 -11.21
CA VAL A 214 13.71 -14.29 -11.79
C VAL A 214 13.45 -15.62 -12.52
N ASP A 215 14.39 -16.05 -13.37
CA ASP A 215 14.23 -17.27 -14.18
C ASP A 215 14.21 -18.51 -13.29
N LYS A 216 15.11 -18.60 -12.31
CA LYS A 216 15.13 -19.69 -11.31
C LYS A 216 13.81 -19.78 -10.55
N LYS A 217 13.29 -18.64 -10.10
CA LYS A 217 12.05 -18.55 -9.32
C LYS A 217 10.83 -18.98 -10.14
N LEU A 218 10.71 -18.49 -11.37
CA LEU A 218 9.62 -18.88 -12.27
C LEU A 218 9.72 -20.35 -12.71
N ALA A 219 10.92 -20.88 -12.92
CA ALA A 219 11.14 -22.29 -13.21
C ALA A 219 10.71 -23.18 -12.04
N LEU A 220 11.11 -22.82 -10.81
CA LEU A 220 10.73 -23.54 -9.60
C LEU A 220 9.21 -23.53 -9.42
N LEU A 221 8.58 -22.35 -9.54
CA LEU A 221 7.12 -22.22 -9.44
C LEU A 221 6.42 -23.08 -10.50
N SER A 222 6.89 -23.07 -11.74
CA SER A 222 6.35 -23.89 -12.82
C SER A 222 6.44 -25.40 -12.56
N VAL A 223 7.46 -25.85 -11.83
CA VAL A 223 7.57 -27.26 -11.40
C VAL A 223 6.58 -27.55 -10.28
N LEU A 224 6.49 -26.68 -9.27
CA LEU A 224 5.58 -26.85 -8.14
C LEU A 224 4.11 -26.89 -8.57
N LEU A 225 3.71 -26.01 -9.49
CA LEU A 225 2.33 -25.95 -10.01
C LEU A 225 1.92 -27.19 -10.82
N LYS A 226 2.86 -28.09 -11.18
CA LYS A 226 2.51 -29.41 -11.75
C LYS A 226 2.09 -30.42 -10.68
N HIS A 227 2.33 -30.12 -9.41
CA HIS A 227 2.10 -31.01 -8.28
C HIS A 227 0.96 -30.55 -7.35
N VAL A 228 0.38 -29.38 -7.60
CA VAL A 228 -0.79 -28.85 -6.86
C VAL A 228 -1.87 -28.41 -7.85
N GLU A 229 -3.14 -28.55 -7.49
CA GLU A 229 -4.23 -28.01 -8.30
C GLU A 229 -4.32 -26.48 -8.11
N ALA A 230 -3.71 -25.71 -9.02
CA ALA A 230 -3.62 -24.26 -8.91
C ALA A 230 -3.86 -23.52 -10.24
N ASP A 231 -4.54 -22.38 -10.15
CA ASP A 231 -4.76 -21.45 -11.26
C ASP A 231 -3.88 -20.21 -11.12
N ILE A 232 -3.31 -19.77 -12.24
CA ILE A 232 -2.60 -18.51 -12.33
C ILE A 232 -3.62 -17.38 -12.57
N THR A 233 -3.57 -16.34 -11.73
CA THR A 233 -4.52 -15.23 -11.75
C THR A 233 -3.84 -13.87 -11.59
N LEU A 234 -4.54 -12.81 -11.97
CA LEU A 234 -4.23 -11.45 -11.50
C LEU A 234 -4.80 -11.27 -10.09
N ILE A 235 -4.21 -10.36 -9.31
CA ILE A 235 -4.68 -10.07 -7.94
C ILE A 235 -6.10 -9.49 -7.98
N SER A 236 -6.36 -8.55 -8.88
CA SER A 236 -7.70 -7.94 -9.00
C SER A 236 -8.78 -8.94 -9.43
N ASP A 237 -8.45 -9.88 -10.31
CA ASP A 237 -9.36 -10.97 -10.72
C ASP A 237 -9.76 -11.81 -9.50
N TYR A 238 -8.79 -12.19 -8.69
CA TYR A 238 -9.03 -12.98 -7.49
C TYR A 238 -9.88 -12.25 -6.45
N ILE A 239 -9.61 -10.97 -6.19
CA ILE A 239 -10.41 -10.16 -5.26
C ILE A 239 -11.88 -10.10 -5.70
N ARG A 240 -12.16 -10.01 -7.01
CA ARG A 240 -13.53 -10.01 -7.52
C ARG A 240 -14.23 -11.37 -7.34
N GLU A 241 -13.49 -12.46 -7.48
CA GLU A 241 -14.00 -13.83 -7.27
C GLU A 241 -14.20 -14.16 -5.78
N THR A 242 -13.30 -13.68 -4.93
CA THR A 242 -13.24 -13.95 -3.49
C THR A 242 -13.09 -12.61 -2.73
N PRO A 243 -14.18 -11.86 -2.55
CA PRO A 243 -14.14 -10.60 -1.80
C PRO A 243 -13.72 -10.82 -0.35
N ALA A 244 -13.16 -9.78 0.25
CA ALA A 244 -12.80 -9.80 1.66
C ALA A 244 -14.03 -10.03 2.55
N SER A 245 -13.88 -10.89 3.56
CA SER A 245 -14.95 -11.27 4.49
C SER A 245 -14.65 -10.94 5.95
N GLU A 246 -13.39 -10.65 6.28
CA GLU A 246 -12.93 -10.36 7.64
C GLU A 246 -12.38 -8.95 7.70
N GLU A 247 -12.85 -8.17 8.68
CA GLU A 247 -12.31 -6.85 8.98
C GLU A 247 -11.10 -6.99 9.91
N VAL A 248 -10.01 -6.28 9.59
CA VAL A 248 -8.80 -6.29 10.40
C VAL A 248 -8.21 -4.90 10.62
N THR A 249 -7.45 -4.74 11.70
CA THR A 249 -6.60 -3.56 11.89
C THR A 249 -5.14 -3.89 11.63
N ILE A 250 -4.50 -3.07 10.79
CA ILE A 250 -3.08 -3.15 10.47
C ILE A 250 -2.36 -1.92 11.03
N GLY A 251 -1.20 -2.14 11.65
CA GLY A 251 -0.35 -1.11 12.24
C GLY A 251 0.94 -0.94 11.47
N SER A 252 1.61 0.18 11.72
CA SER A 252 2.88 0.54 11.14
C SER A 252 4.06 -0.07 11.89
N PRO A 253 5.16 -0.43 11.22
CA PRO A 253 6.41 -0.77 11.89
C PRO A 253 7.05 0.44 12.59
N ASN A 254 6.67 1.67 12.21
CA ASN A 254 7.08 2.89 12.91
C ASN A 254 5.94 3.94 12.97
N PRO A 255 5.04 3.81 13.95
CA PRO A 255 3.88 4.72 14.12
C PRO A 255 4.26 6.19 14.27
N LEU A 256 5.45 6.47 14.85
CA LEU A 256 5.88 7.84 15.12
C LEU A 256 6.05 8.67 13.85
N TRP A 257 6.40 8.05 12.72
CA TRP A 257 6.55 8.79 11.46
C TRP A 257 5.28 9.52 11.05
N ARG A 258 4.12 8.86 11.18
CA ARG A 258 2.83 9.48 10.90
C ARG A 258 2.37 10.37 12.05
N LEU A 259 2.47 9.88 13.28
CA LEU A 259 1.97 10.59 14.46
C LEU A 259 2.67 11.95 14.67
N GLU A 260 3.98 12.04 14.47
CA GLU A 260 4.72 13.30 14.62
C GLU A 260 4.24 14.38 13.62
N ILE A 261 3.92 13.99 12.39
CA ILE A 261 3.34 14.90 11.38
C ILE A 261 1.98 15.40 11.86
N LEU A 262 1.09 14.50 12.29
CA LEU A 262 -0.25 14.87 12.75
C LEU A 262 -0.23 15.73 14.01
N TRP A 263 0.65 15.43 14.97
CA TRP A 263 0.82 16.26 16.17
C TRP A 263 1.35 17.64 15.84
N SER A 264 2.27 17.75 14.88
CA SER A 264 2.78 19.05 14.44
C SER A 264 1.66 19.91 13.85
N GLU A 265 0.85 19.35 12.95
CA GLU A 265 -0.29 20.05 12.34
C GLU A 265 -1.35 20.45 13.38
N ALA A 266 -1.66 19.56 14.32
CA ALA A 266 -2.60 19.83 15.40
C ALA A 266 -2.11 20.96 16.30
N ARG A 267 -0.84 20.93 16.73
CA ARG A 267 -0.23 21.96 17.58
C ARG A 267 -0.19 23.33 16.90
N GLU A 268 0.14 23.37 15.61
CA GLU A 268 0.13 24.62 14.84
C GLU A 268 -1.28 25.24 14.80
N SER A 269 -2.29 24.41 14.51
CA SER A 269 -3.69 24.83 14.47
C SER A 269 -4.17 25.33 15.84
N ILE A 270 -3.83 24.61 16.91
CA ILE A 270 -4.17 24.97 18.30
C ILE A 270 -3.50 26.27 18.72
N ARG A 271 -2.19 26.46 18.47
CA ARG A 271 -1.48 27.71 18.81
C ARG A 271 -2.09 28.93 18.13
N THR A 272 -2.43 28.79 16.85
CA THR A 272 -3.10 29.85 16.09
C THR A 272 -4.45 30.21 16.71
N LEU A 273 -5.22 29.19 17.11
CA LEU A 273 -6.51 29.36 17.77
C LEU A 273 -6.38 30.03 19.14
N GLU A 274 -5.43 29.61 19.98
CA GLU A 274 -5.18 30.20 21.30
C GLU A 274 -4.87 31.70 21.22
N SER A 275 -4.07 32.10 20.23
CA SER A 275 -3.75 33.51 19.98
C SER A 275 -5.00 34.33 19.65
N LEU A 276 -5.85 33.82 18.77
CA LEU A 276 -7.07 34.52 18.34
C LEU A 276 -8.18 34.50 19.39
N ALA A 277 -8.40 33.38 20.08
CA ALA A 277 -9.44 33.24 21.09
C ALA A 277 -9.27 34.23 22.25
N LYS A 278 -8.02 34.51 22.67
CA LYS A 278 -7.69 35.54 23.67
C LYS A 278 -8.16 36.95 23.27
N THR A 279 -8.16 37.25 21.97
CA THR A 279 -8.51 38.58 21.45
C THR A 279 -10.01 38.75 21.20
N LYS A 280 -10.71 37.67 20.80
CA LYS A 280 -12.10 37.74 20.32
C LYS A 280 -13.16 37.29 21.33
N GLN A 281 -12.78 36.75 22.50
CA GLN A 281 -13.68 36.37 23.62
C GLN A 281 -14.90 35.50 23.20
N SER A 282 -14.72 34.56 22.27
CA SER A 282 -15.78 33.63 21.85
C SER A 282 -15.81 32.38 22.72
N LEU A 283 -16.93 32.13 23.40
CA LEU A 283 -17.15 30.94 24.24
C LEU A 283 -17.13 29.64 23.41
N ASP A 284 -17.72 29.66 22.21
CA ASP A 284 -17.76 28.50 21.32
C ASP A 284 -16.36 28.13 20.84
N ALA A 285 -15.55 29.12 20.47
CA ALA A 285 -14.17 28.90 20.06
C ALA A 285 -13.32 28.35 21.23
N TYR A 286 -13.54 28.83 22.45
CA TYR A 286 -12.86 28.31 23.64
C TYR A 286 -13.23 26.86 23.95
N THR A 287 -14.52 26.53 23.83
CA THR A 287 -15.00 25.15 24.02
C THR A 287 -14.37 24.18 23.01
N LEU A 288 -14.26 24.59 21.75
CA LEU A 288 -13.60 23.77 20.72
C LEU A 288 -12.08 23.68 20.94
N LEU A 289 -11.44 24.74 21.42
CA LEU A 289 -10.03 24.75 21.78
C LEU A 289 -9.72 23.73 22.89
N GLU A 290 -10.49 23.72 23.97
CA GLU A 290 -10.30 22.76 25.07
C GLU A 290 -10.45 21.31 24.59
N LYS A 291 -11.44 21.05 23.73
CA LYS A 291 -11.62 19.73 23.12
C LYS A 291 -10.43 19.35 22.25
N ALA A 292 -9.96 20.26 21.39
CA ALA A 292 -8.82 20.02 20.51
C ALA A 292 -7.56 19.66 21.31
N ILE A 293 -7.26 20.40 22.38
CA ILE A 293 -6.13 20.11 23.29
C ILE A 293 -6.27 18.72 23.91
N ARG A 294 -7.47 18.40 24.41
CA ARG A 294 -7.72 17.09 25.03
C ARG A 294 -7.52 15.93 24.03
N HIS A 295 -7.99 16.07 22.80
CA HIS A 295 -7.81 15.06 21.76
C HIS A 295 -6.33 14.89 21.37
N LEU A 296 -5.57 15.99 21.27
CA LEU A 296 -4.14 15.93 21.05
C LEU A 296 -3.44 15.13 22.17
N TYR A 297 -3.74 15.40 23.43
CA TYR A 297 -3.14 14.66 24.56
C TYR A 297 -3.48 13.18 24.58
N PHE A 298 -4.69 12.80 24.14
CA PHE A 298 -5.02 11.38 23.98
C PHE A 298 -4.24 10.72 22.85
N SER A 299 -4.03 11.43 21.73
CA SER A 299 -3.23 10.94 20.61
C SER A 299 -1.77 10.69 21.00
N GLU A 300 -1.21 11.53 21.87
CA GLU A 300 0.19 11.48 22.34
C GLU A 300 0.44 10.39 23.40
N SER A 301 -0.49 9.46 23.59
CA SER A 301 -0.30 8.34 24.51
C SER A 301 0.86 7.44 24.06
N SER A 302 1.85 7.26 24.93
CA SER A 302 3.00 6.39 24.67
C SER A 302 2.63 4.93 24.44
N SER A 303 1.45 4.50 24.87
CA SER A 303 0.93 3.16 24.62
C SER A 303 0.78 2.85 23.13
N ALA A 304 0.54 3.85 22.28
CA ALA A 304 0.38 3.67 20.84
C ALA A 304 1.70 3.39 20.11
N TYR A 305 2.86 3.75 20.66
CA TYR A 305 4.14 3.68 19.94
C TYR A 305 5.34 3.11 20.73
N PHE A 306 5.24 2.97 22.06
CA PHE A 306 6.34 2.44 22.90
C PHE A 306 6.06 1.04 23.47
N SER A 307 4.83 0.52 23.36
CA SER A 307 4.47 -0.79 23.90
C SER A 307 5.27 -1.93 23.25
N LYS A 308 5.73 -2.90 24.05
CA LYS A 308 6.33 -4.15 23.55
C LYS A 308 5.33 -4.99 22.73
N ASN A 309 4.05 -4.89 23.09
CA ASN A 309 2.94 -5.48 22.36
C ASN A 309 2.19 -4.33 21.68
N ARG A 310 2.72 -3.84 20.56
CA ARG A 310 2.08 -2.75 19.81
C ARG A 310 0.73 -3.23 19.32
N SER A 311 -0.31 -2.45 19.57
CA SER A 311 -1.66 -2.72 19.10
C SER A 311 -1.92 -1.83 17.88
N PRO A 312 -2.17 -2.40 16.70
CA PRO A 312 -2.64 -1.66 15.53
C PRO A 312 -3.85 -0.76 15.83
N LEU A 313 -4.75 -1.22 16.69
CA LEU A 313 -5.93 -0.47 17.10
C LEU A 313 -5.57 0.81 17.86
N LEU A 314 -4.62 0.75 18.80
CA LEU A 314 -4.18 1.94 19.53
C LEU A 314 -3.50 2.96 18.62
N GLU A 315 -2.75 2.50 17.62
CA GLU A 315 -2.16 3.39 16.62
C GLU A 315 -3.25 4.10 15.79
N LEU A 316 -4.24 3.34 15.31
CA LEU A 316 -5.40 3.87 14.59
C LEU A 316 -6.13 4.92 15.43
N GLU A 317 -6.49 4.60 16.68
CA GLU A 317 -7.15 5.53 17.61
C GLU A 317 -6.31 6.79 17.85
N SER A 318 -4.99 6.66 18.03
CA SER A 318 -4.10 7.80 18.17
C SER A 318 -4.10 8.69 16.92
N CYS A 319 -4.10 8.10 15.72
CA CYS A 319 -4.20 8.85 14.48
C CYS A 319 -5.53 9.59 14.37
N GLU A 320 -6.65 8.93 14.69
CA GLU A 320 -7.99 9.55 14.70
C GLU A 320 -8.05 10.74 15.65
N LYS A 321 -7.51 10.60 16.87
CA LYS A 321 -7.52 11.68 17.87
C LYS A 321 -6.67 12.89 17.44
N ALA A 322 -5.56 12.68 16.73
CA ALA A 322 -4.79 13.80 16.19
C ALA A 322 -5.52 14.54 15.05
N LEU A 323 -6.21 13.79 14.18
CA LEU A 323 -7.05 14.37 13.11
C LEU A 323 -8.22 15.16 13.70
N GLU A 324 -8.94 14.60 14.67
CA GLU A 324 -10.02 15.28 15.38
C GLU A 324 -9.54 16.58 16.04
N ALA A 325 -8.36 16.56 16.70
CA ALA A 325 -7.78 17.75 17.30
C ALA A 325 -7.54 18.86 16.26
N THR A 326 -7.00 18.50 15.10
CA THR A 326 -6.76 19.43 13.99
C THR A 326 -8.06 19.97 13.43
N GLU A 327 -9.07 19.12 13.21
CA GLU A 327 -10.37 19.52 12.68
C GLU A 327 -11.11 20.47 13.63
N LEU A 328 -11.13 20.16 14.94
CA LEU A 328 -11.74 21.00 15.97
C LEU A 328 -11.07 22.38 16.01
N ALA A 329 -9.74 22.43 15.95
CA ALA A 329 -9.00 23.68 15.92
C ALA A 329 -9.34 24.50 14.66
N ARG A 330 -9.34 23.88 13.48
CA ARG A 330 -9.70 24.54 12.21
C ARG A 330 -11.16 25.03 12.20
N ARG A 331 -12.09 24.27 12.78
CA ARG A 331 -13.50 24.69 12.93
C ARG A 331 -13.63 25.91 13.81
N ALA A 332 -12.91 25.96 14.94
CA ALA A 332 -12.91 27.12 15.83
C ALA A 332 -12.29 28.35 15.16
N LEU A 333 -11.21 28.17 14.39
CA LEU A 333 -10.61 29.25 13.61
C LEU A 333 -11.60 29.86 12.61
N LYS A 334 -12.45 29.05 11.96
CA LYS A 334 -13.52 29.53 11.08
C LYS A 334 -14.62 30.31 11.80
N ILE A 335 -14.90 30.00 13.08
CA ILE A 335 -15.84 30.80 13.90
C ILE A 335 -15.23 32.17 14.21
N LEU A 336 -13.90 32.21 14.38
CA LEU A 336 -13.17 33.42 14.72
C LEU A 336 -12.78 34.25 13.50
N SER A 337 -12.84 33.76 12.27
CA SER A 337 -12.50 34.52 11.05
C SER A 337 -13.60 35.49 10.68
#